data_AF-A0A537BLV1-F1
#
_entry.id   AF-A0A537BLV1-F1
#
_cell.length_a   1.000
_cell.length_b   1.000
_cell.length_c   1.000
_cell.angle_alpha   90.00
_cell.angle_beta   90.00
_cell.angle_gamma   90.00
#
_symmetry.space_group_name_H-M   'P 1'
#
loop_
_entity.id
_entity.type
_entity.pdbx_description
1 polymer ?
#
loop_
_entity_poly.entity_id
_entity_poly.type
_entity_poly.pdbx_seq_one_letter_code
_entity_poly.pdbx_strand_id
1 'polypeptide(L)'
;MRIPKLPSRITVEGLDRAPHRAFLRALGLSDADLGKPFIGVASTDGRVTPCNALLGEFARQACAGIRGAGGVPFDFASISVADSMSMNHSGMRYSLVSREIIADGVEAVARGHAYDALVTFAGCDKTLPGMMMAMVRLNLPSVFVYGGAALPGKWQGRDVTVLDTYEAVGAVLAGDMKEDDCKAGQVVMNLLKDGPLPRELVTKKSLENACAAVAATGGSTNAGLHIPAIAHEAGIRFSLDDFARVAKRTPLIADMKPGGRFLAKDLHAAGGVYAVLKALLERGALHGDCLTLSGKTLEDELMNCRDPDGEIIKHEPIMKTGGIVVLKGNLAPGGALIKVAGLKSLLFEGPARVFDSEEACAEVVKRRAYKAGEVLVIRYEGPKGGPGMREMLGVTALIYGQGMGERVALLTDGRFSGATRGMMIGHVSPEAAAGGPLALVKNGDRIRIDASAGSLSVALPKAELSKRRAKRPKQSLSGVLEKYAALVGPANLGAVTHSGARKA
;
A
#
# COMPACT_ATOMS: atom_id res chain seq x y z
N MET A 1 -19.86 28.47 -0.89
CA MET A 1 -19.26 27.17 -0.50
C MET A 1 -19.91 26.10 -1.34
N ARG A 2 -19.10 25.17 -1.86
CA ARG A 2 -19.55 24.05 -2.69
C ARG A 2 -20.46 23.06 -1.95
N ILE A 3 -20.34 22.98 -0.63
CA ILE A 3 -21.24 22.23 0.24
C ILE A 3 -22.33 23.19 0.75
N PRO A 4 -23.60 23.05 0.31
CA PRO A 4 -24.66 24.00 0.64
C PRO A 4 -25.06 23.96 2.13
N LYS A 5 -24.89 22.82 2.80
CA LYS A 5 -25.02 22.69 4.25
C LYS A 5 -23.91 21.79 4.80
N LEU A 6 -23.08 22.37 5.67
CA LEU A 6 -21.98 21.67 6.33
C LEU A 6 -22.51 20.49 7.19
N PRO A 7 -21.94 19.28 7.09
CA PRO A 7 -22.31 18.13 7.94
C PRO A 7 -22.40 18.46 9.44
N SER A 8 -21.46 19.24 9.96
CA SER A 8 -21.36 19.62 11.37
C SER A 8 -22.58 20.34 11.90
N ARG A 9 -23.38 20.96 11.03
CA ARG A 9 -24.63 21.64 11.41
C ARG A 9 -25.59 20.71 12.13
N ILE A 10 -25.57 19.40 11.83
CA ILE A 10 -26.43 18.42 12.51
C ILE A 10 -26.13 18.26 14.01
N THR A 11 -24.92 18.63 14.46
CA THR A 11 -24.50 18.50 15.86
C THR A 11 -24.61 19.81 16.64
N VAL A 12 -24.87 20.93 15.96
CA VAL A 12 -24.89 22.27 16.59
C VAL A 12 -26.17 23.07 16.36
N GLU A 13 -26.91 22.84 15.27
CA GLU A 13 -28.15 23.56 14.96
C GLU A 13 -29.38 22.83 15.52
N GLY A 14 -30.28 23.56 16.17
CA GLY A 14 -31.50 23.01 16.75
C GLY A 14 -31.46 22.91 18.28
N LEU A 15 -32.65 22.89 18.88
CA LEU A 15 -32.81 22.85 20.33
C LEU A 15 -32.30 21.51 20.91
N ASP A 16 -32.59 20.40 20.23
CA ASP A 16 -32.16 19.04 20.58
C ASP A 16 -30.63 18.84 20.53
N ARG A 17 -29.89 19.80 19.98
CA ARG A 17 -28.42 19.83 19.97
C ARG A 17 -27.79 20.58 21.15
N ALA A 18 -28.59 21.09 22.09
CA ALA A 18 -28.06 21.71 23.31
C ALA A 18 -27.07 20.80 24.08
N PRO A 19 -27.32 19.49 24.27
CA PRO A 19 -26.34 18.61 24.92
C PRO A 19 -25.02 18.51 24.15
N HIS A 20 -25.07 18.38 22.82
CA HIS A 20 -23.89 18.31 21.97
C HIS A 20 -23.04 19.58 22.09
N ARG A 21 -23.68 20.75 22.04
CA ARG A 21 -22.99 22.02 22.25
C ARG A 21 -22.40 22.15 23.66
N ALA A 22 -22.98 21.52 24.68
CA ALA A 22 -22.40 21.49 26.03
C ALA A 22 -21.08 20.69 26.05
N PHE A 23 -21.04 19.50 25.42
CA PHE A 23 -19.80 18.74 25.26
C PHE A 23 -18.76 19.50 24.44
N LEU A 24 -19.17 20.16 23.35
CA LEU A 24 -18.26 20.98 22.54
C LEU A 24 -17.69 22.18 23.33
N ARG A 25 -18.49 22.84 24.17
CA ARG A 25 -17.98 23.89 25.09
C ARG A 25 -17.04 23.33 26.15
N ALA A 26 -17.27 22.11 26.63
CA ALA A 26 -16.35 21.43 27.55
C ALA A 26 -15.00 21.11 26.88
N LEU A 27 -14.95 20.98 25.55
CA LEU A 27 -13.71 20.91 24.77
C LEU A 27 -13.08 22.30 24.50
N GLY A 28 -13.63 23.37 25.07
CA GLY A 28 -13.11 24.73 24.97
C GLY A 28 -13.61 25.55 23.79
N LEU A 29 -14.66 25.11 23.08
CA LEU A 29 -15.20 25.85 21.94
C LEU A 29 -16.13 26.98 22.40
N SER A 30 -15.97 28.17 21.81
CA SER A 30 -16.89 29.30 21.99
C SER A 30 -18.12 29.19 21.08
N ASP A 31 -19.15 30.00 21.34
CA ASP A 31 -20.32 30.09 20.45
C ASP A 31 -19.95 30.50 19.02
N ALA A 32 -18.93 31.35 18.87
CA ALA A 32 -18.39 31.72 17.56
C ALA A 32 -17.73 30.53 16.85
N ASP A 33 -17.07 29.62 17.59
CA ASP A 33 -16.47 28.42 17.03
C ASP A 33 -17.52 27.42 16.56
N LEU A 34 -18.66 27.31 17.26
CA LEU A 34 -19.76 26.44 16.84
C LEU A 34 -20.34 26.83 15.47
N GLY A 35 -20.19 28.08 15.04
CA GLY A 35 -20.57 28.57 13.71
C GLY A 35 -19.58 28.25 12.59
N LYS A 36 -18.35 27.82 12.93
CA LYS A 36 -17.27 27.55 11.97
C LYS A 36 -17.30 26.10 11.47
N PRO A 37 -16.63 25.78 10.35
CA PRO A 37 -16.51 24.41 9.89
C PRO A 37 -15.70 23.52 10.84
N PHE A 38 -16.13 22.29 11.05
CA PHE A 38 -15.46 21.30 11.89
C PHE A 38 -14.60 20.38 11.04
N ILE A 39 -13.30 20.33 11.33
CA ILE A 39 -12.31 19.61 10.52
C ILE A 39 -11.73 18.47 11.35
N GLY A 40 -11.92 17.23 10.90
CA GLY A 40 -11.30 16.07 11.52
C GLY A 40 -9.83 15.99 11.14
N VAL A 41 -8.93 15.87 12.12
CA VAL A 41 -7.48 15.72 11.89
C VAL A 41 -7.05 14.34 12.35
N ALA A 42 -7.03 13.37 11.43
CA ALA A 42 -6.72 11.98 11.73
C ALA A 42 -5.22 11.72 11.57
N SER A 43 -4.57 11.17 12.60
CA SER A 43 -3.19 10.68 12.49
C SER A 43 -3.08 9.23 12.93
N THR A 44 -2.03 8.55 12.49
CA THR A 44 -1.64 7.24 13.06
C THR A 44 -0.50 7.36 14.07
N ASP A 45 -0.43 8.51 14.76
CA ASP A 45 0.59 8.80 15.76
C ASP A 45 0.66 7.70 16.82
N GLY A 46 1.89 7.35 17.18
CA GLY A 46 2.11 6.33 18.19
C GLY A 46 3.57 5.88 18.26
N ARG A 47 4.05 5.62 19.48
CA ARG A 47 5.42 5.14 19.74
C ARG A 47 5.58 3.62 19.54
N VAL A 48 4.89 3.07 18.54
CA VAL A 48 5.03 1.66 18.12
C VAL A 48 6.02 1.49 16.97
N THR A 49 6.35 2.58 16.27
CA THR A 49 7.33 2.61 15.18
C THR A 49 7.85 4.04 14.94
N PRO A 50 9.11 4.22 14.52
CA PRO A 50 9.59 5.53 14.08
C PRO A 50 8.81 6.10 12.89
N CYS A 51 8.17 5.25 12.06
CA CYS A 51 7.39 5.70 10.90
C CYS A 51 6.25 6.66 11.25
N ASN A 52 5.75 6.61 12.49
CA ASN A 52 4.58 7.39 12.91
C ASN A 52 4.90 8.39 14.02
N ALA A 53 6.12 8.37 14.56
CA ALA A 53 6.45 9.05 15.83
C ALA A 53 6.35 10.58 15.78
N LEU A 54 6.35 11.17 14.57
CA LEU A 54 6.23 12.62 14.37
C LEU A 54 4.83 13.04 13.88
N LEU A 55 3.95 12.09 13.55
CA LEU A 55 2.65 12.40 12.95
C LEU A 55 1.75 13.19 13.91
N GLY A 56 1.88 12.98 15.21
CA GLY A 56 1.15 13.77 16.21
C GLY A 56 1.57 15.23 16.22
N GLU A 57 2.84 15.53 15.94
CA GLU A 57 3.32 16.91 15.82
C GLU A 57 2.79 17.58 14.55
N PHE A 58 2.86 16.86 13.42
CA PHE A 58 2.33 17.33 12.14
C PHE A 58 0.82 17.61 12.23
N ALA A 59 0.08 16.73 12.90
CA ALA A 59 -1.35 16.93 13.17
C ALA A 59 -1.60 18.22 13.99
N ARG A 60 -0.83 18.47 15.05
CA ARG A 60 -0.95 19.71 15.86
C ARG A 60 -0.65 20.97 15.04
N GLN A 61 0.34 20.92 14.14
CA GLN A 61 0.64 22.04 13.25
C GLN A 61 -0.50 22.29 12.24
N ALA A 62 -1.07 21.23 11.67
CA ALA A 62 -2.25 21.37 10.83
C ALA A 62 -3.46 21.93 11.59
N CYS A 63 -3.66 21.54 12.86
CA CYS A 63 -4.67 22.15 13.73
C CYS A 63 -4.45 23.67 13.89
N ALA A 64 -3.20 24.12 14.04
CA ALA A 64 -2.89 25.55 14.07
C ALA A 64 -3.25 26.24 12.74
N GLY A 65 -2.88 25.63 11.60
CA GLY A 65 -3.24 26.12 10.26
C GLY A 65 -4.75 26.23 10.04
N ILE A 66 -5.52 25.23 10.48
CA ILE A 66 -6.99 25.21 10.39
C ILE A 66 -7.60 26.36 11.20
N ARG A 67 -7.15 26.55 12.45
CA ARG A 67 -7.62 27.66 13.29
C ARG A 67 -7.33 29.01 12.66
N GLY A 68 -6.10 29.20 12.16
CA GLY A 68 -5.69 30.42 11.47
C GLY A 68 -6.50 30.72 10.20
N ALA A 69 -7.00 29.69 9.53
CA ALA A 69 -7.84 29.79 8.34
C ALA A 69 -9.36 29.80 8.64
N GLY A 70 -9.76 29.89 9.92
CA GLY A 70 -11.16 30.06 10.33
C GLY A 70 -11.97 28.77 10.49
N GLY A 71 -11.32 27.61 10.60
CA GLY A 71 -11.94 26.34 10.94
C GLY A 71 -11.73 25.92 12.40
N VAL A 72 -12.40 24.85 12.82
CA VAL A 72 -12.24 24.24 14.15
C VAL A 72 -11.70 22.83 13.98
N PRO A 73 -10.44 22.56 14.36
CA PRO A 73 -9.87 21.24 14.24
C PRO A 73 -10.28 20.34 15.41
N PHE A 74 -10.51 19.06 15.10
CA PHE A 74 -10.67 17.98 16.07
C PHE A 74 -9.67 16.88 15.72
N ASP A 75 -8.52 16.88 16.39
CA ASP A 75 -7.52 15.85 16.20
C ASP A 75 -7.86 14.56 16.93
N PHE A 76 -7.57 13.43 16.29
CA PHE A 76 -7.75 12.10 16.86
C PHE A 76 -6.74 11.12 16.26
N ALA A 77 -6.40 10.11 17.05
CA ALA A 77 -5.50 9.04 16.63
C ALA A 77 -6.29 7.82 16.15
N SER A 78 -5.86 7.25 15.03
CA SER A 78 -6.20 5.90 14.61
C SER A 78 -5.05 4.94 14.95
N ILE A 79 -5.34 3.65 14.99
CA ILE A 79 -4.32 2.63 15.26
C ILE A 79 -3.25 2.56 14.16
N SER A 80 -2.13 1.91 14.47
CA SER A 80 -1.16 1.46 13.48
C SER A 80 -0.55 0.14 13.91
N VAL A 81 -0.30 -0.73 12.93
CA VAL A 81 0.56 -1.91 13.09
C VAL A 81 1.83 -1.65 12.29
N ALA A 82 2.97 -1.80 12.95
CA ALA A 82 4.26 -1.65 12.30
C ALA A 82 4.67 -2.96 11.63
N ASP A 83 4.80 -2.94 10.30
CA ASP A 83 5.30 -4.10 9.55
C ASP A 83 6.71 -4.48 10.00
N SER A 84 7.52 -3.48 10.39
CA SER A 84 8.85 -3.67 10.95
C SER A 84 8.88 -4.47 12.25
N MET A 85 7.85 -4.32 13.09
CA MET A 85 7.76 -5.01 14.38
C MET A 85 7.04 -6.35 14.27
N SER A 86 6.17 -6.51 13.25
CA SER A 86 5.30 -7.68 13.12
C SER A 86 5.87 -8.80 12.25
N MET A 87 6.97 -8.51 11.54
CA MET A 87 7.63 -9.42 10.61
C MET A 87 8.16 -10.69 11.30
N ASN A 88 8.15 -11.80 10.57
CA ASN A 88 8.75 -13.08 10.99
C ASN A 88 8.12 -13.73 12.24
N HIS A 89 6.87 -13.36 12.58
CA HIS A 89 6.07 -14.02 13.60
C HIS A 89 4.56 -13.81 13.36
N SER A 90 3.70 -14.41 14.21
CA SER A 90 2.24 -14.41 14.04
C SER A 90 1.59 -13.01 13.96
N GLY A 91 2.23 -11.98 14.52
CA GLY A 91 1.79 -10.59 14.42
C GLY A 91 1.60 -10.07 12.99
N MET A 92 2.31 -10.59 11.99
CA MET A 92 2.17 -10.17 10.58
C MET A 92 0.75 -10.42 10.02
N ARG A 93 -0.02 -11.32 10.64
CA ARG A 93 -1.44 -11.53 10.32
C ARG A 93 -2.30 -10.28 10.57
N TYR A 94 -1.84 -9.39 11.43
CA TYR A 94 -2.53 -8.15 11.79
C TYR A 94 -2.13 -6.95 10.92
N SER A 95 -1.10 -7.09 10.07
CA SER A 95 -0.63 -6.00 9.20
C SER A 95 -1.71 -5.59 8.19
N LEU A 96 -2.10 -6.46 7.25
CA LEU A 96 -3.02 -6.05 6.18
C LEU A 96 -4.41 -5.67 6.70
N VAL A 97 -4.93 -6.38 7.71
CA VAL A 97 -6.22 -6.05 8.32
C VAL A 97 -6.20 -4.69 9.02
N SER A 98 -5.04 -4.21 9.49
CA SER A 98 -4.94 -2.85 10.06
C SER A 98 -5.33 -1.77 9.06
N ARG A 99 -5.13 -1.98 7.75
CA ARG A 99 -5.61 -1.08 6.69
C ARG A 99 -7.13 -0.86 6.80
N GLU A 100 -7.88 -1.95 6.96
CA GLU A 100 -9.34 -1.92 7.06
C GLU A 100 -9.77 -1.26 8.37
N ILE A 101 -9.14 -1.61 9.50
CA ILE A 101 -9.45 -1.02 10.80
C ILE A 101 -9.20 0.49 10.81
N ILE A 102 -8.13 0.96 10.16
CA ILE A 102 -7.84 2.39 10.02
C ILE A 102 -8.93 3.07 9.19
N ALA A 103 -9.29 2.49 8.03
CA ALA A 103 -10.33 3.04 7.19
C ALA A 103 -11.69 3.14 7.92
N ASP A 104 -12.08 2.06 8.61
CA ASP A 104 -13.32 1.96 9.38
C ASP A 104 -13.31 2.90 10.60
N GLY A 105 -12.18 3.00 11.30
CA GLY A 105 -12.02 3.87 12.47
C GLY A 105 -12.15 5.34 12.11
N VAL A 106 -11.48 5.78 11.04
CA VAL A 106 -11.59 7.16 10.55
C VAL A 106 -13.01 7.45 10.04
N GLU A 107 -13.64 6.51 9.33
CA GLU A 107 -15.05 6.64 8.93
C GLU A 107 -15.99 6.79 10.14
N ALA A 108 -15.84 5.94 11.15
CA ALA A 108 -16.69 5.94 12.33
C ALA A 108 -16.62 7.28 13.08
N VAL A 109 -15.41 7.81 13.29
CA VAL A 109 -15.20 9.11 13.93
C VAL A 109 -15.76 10.23 13.05
N ALA A 110 -15.41 10.28 11.76
CA ALA A 110 -15.81 11.36 10.87
C ALA A 110 -17.34 11.44 10.68
N ARG A 111 -18.01 10.30 10.50
CA ARG A 111 -19.48 10.25 10.40
C ARG A 111 -20.16 10.44 11.74
N GLY A 112 -19.65 9.82 12.80
CA GLY A 112 -20.24 9.91 14.14
C GLY A 112 -20.21 11.32 14.70
N HIS A 113 -19.15 12.09 14.42
CA HIS A 113 -19.01 13.49 14.83
C HIS A 113 -19.42 14.50 13.76
N ALA A 114 -19.85 14.03 12.59
CA ALA A 114 -20.28 14.84 11.45
C ALA A 114 -19.26 15.92 11.05
N TYR A 115 -18.00 15.55 10.86
CA TYR A 115 -16.98 16.50 10.39
C TYR A 115 -17.24 16.93 8.93
N ASP A 116 -16.86 18.17 8.63
CA ASP A 116 -17.09 18.82 7.33
C ASP A 116 -15.99 18.51 6.31
N ALA A 117 -14.77 18.26 6.79
CA ALA A 117 -13.60 17.97 6.01
C ALA A 117 -12.56 17.19 6.84
N LEU A 118 -11.53 16.67 6.18
CA LEU A 118 -10.49 15.86 6.80
C LEU A 118 -9.07 16.30 6.44
N VAL A 119 -8.16 16.22 7.41
CA VAL A 119 -6.72 16.14 7.16
C VAL A 119 -6.25 14.81 7.72
N THR A 120 -5.58 14.00 6.90
CA THR A 120 -5.12 12.67 7.32
C THR A 120 -3.62 12.54 7.20
N PHE A 121 -2.99 12.00 8.24
CA PHE A 121 -1.55 11.78 8.33
C PHE A 121 -1.25 10.28 8.44
N ALA A 122 -0.30 9.81 7.64
CA ALA A 122 0.13 8.42 7.64
C ALA A 122 1.62 8.29 7.32
N GLY A 123 2.25 7.21 7.82
CA GLY A 123 3.69 6.97 7.64
C GLY A 123 4.01 5.51 7.33
N CYS A 124 3.58 4.58 8.19
CA CYS A 124 3.83 3.15 7.97
C CYS A 124 2.97 2.54 6.84
N ASP A 125 3.43 1.45 6.19
CA ASP A 125 2.90 0.91 4.93
C ASP A 125 1.36 0.86 4.87
N LYS A 126 0.70 0.11 5.76
CA LYS A 126 -0.76 -0.08 5.73
C LYS A 126 -1.57 1.13 6.19
N THR A 127 -0.92 2.12 6.82
CA THR A 127 -1.58 3.35 7.26
C THR A 127 -1.89 4.29 6.09
N LEU A 128 -1.01 4.34 5.09
CA LEU A 128 -1.20 5.14 3.87
C LEU A 128 -2.51 4.80 3.15
N PRO A 129 -2.71 3.54 2.70
CA PRO A 129 -3.94 3.18 2.01
C PRO A 129 -5.16 3.20 2.95
N GLY A 130 -5.01 2.92 4.25
CA GLY A 130 -6.12 3.01 5.21
C GLY A 130 -6.72 4.43 5.27
N MET A 131 -5.85 5.45 5.37
CA MET A 131 -6.27 6.86 5.35
C MET A 131 -6.89 7.26 4.00
N MET A 132 -6.24 6.90 2.89
CA MET A 132 -6.77 7.20 1.55
C MET A 132 -8.12 6.52 1.29
N MET A 133 -8.30 5.27 1.74
CA MET A 133 -9.57 4.55 1.65
C MET A 133 -10.67 5.28 2.41
N ALA A 134 -10.41 5.74 3.64
CA ALA A 134 -11.37 6.53 4.41
C ALA A 134 -11.76 7.83 3.70
N MET A 135 -10.78 8.59 3.18
CA MET A 135 -11.03 9.84 2.45
C MET A 135 -11.96 9.61 1.25
N VAL A 136 -11.67 8.59 0.44
CA VAL A 136 -12.46 8.26 -0.76
C VAL A 136 -13.85 7.72 -0.39
N ARG A 137 -13.95 6.94 0.69
CA ARG A 137 -15.21 6.39 1.20
C ARG A 137 -16.15 7.48 1.72
N LEU A 138 -15.60 8.44 2.46
CA LEU A 138 -16.34 9.56 3.04
C LEU A 138 -16.66 10.63 2.01
N ASN A 139 -15.78 10.80 1.02
CA ASN A 139 -15.88 11.81 -0.04
C ASN A 139 -16.14 13.23 0.50
N LEU A 140 -15.53 13.55 1.65
CA LEU A 140 -15.46 14.90 2.20
C LEU A 140 -14.23 15.62 1.62
N PRO A 141 -14.23 16.97 1.55
CA PRO A 141 -13.01 17.72 1.24
C PRO A 141 -11.87 17.24 2.14
N SER A 142 -10.75 16.86 1.55
CA SER A 142 -9.69 16.24 2.33
C SER A 142 -8.29 16.40 1.77
N VAL A 143 -7.31 16.42 2.66
CA VAL A 143 -5.88 16.45 2.34
C VAL A 143 -5.20 15.24 2.97
N PHE A 144 -4.40 14.53 2.16
CA PHE A 144 -3.51 13.48 2.64
C PHE A 144 -2.09 14.04 2.79
N VAL A 145 -1.45 13.78 3.94
CA VAL A 145 -0.06 14.16 4.20
C VAL A 145 0.73 12.91 4.59
N TYR A 146 1.82 12.68 3.87
CA TYR A 146 2.77 11.61 4.18
C TYR A 146 3.78 12.08 5.22
N GLY A 147 4.05 11.27 6.24
CA GLY A 147 4.99 11.59 7.33
C GLY A 147 6.47 11.66 6.96
N GLY A 148 6.82 11.42 5.69
CA GLY A 148 8.20 11.43 5.22
C GLY A 148 8.90 10.08 5.34
N ALA A 149 9.91 9.87 4.49
CA ALA A 149 10.75 8.68 4.57
C ALA A 149 11.80 8.84 5.68
N ALA A 150 12.07 7.76 6.42
CA ALA A 150 13.17 7.75 7.36
C ALA A 150 14.50 7.97 6.61
N LEU A 151 15.34 8.86 7.12
CA LEU A 151 16.70 9.00 6.63
C LEU A 151 17.48 7.70 6.92
N PRO A 152 18.38 7.27 6.00
CA PRO A 152 19.21 6.10 6.27
C PRO A 152 20.12 6.37 7.46
N GLY A 153 20.36 5.35 8.27
CA GLY A 153 21.43 5.37 9.26
C GLY A 153 22.80 5.28 8.59
N LYS A 154 23.86 5.59 9.32
CA LYS A 154 25.24 5.33 8.87
C LYS A 154 25.87 4.23 9.71
N TRP A 155 26.36 3.17 9.06
CA TRP A 155 27.12 2.10 9.70
C TRP A 155 28.42 1.85 8.93
N GLN A 156 29.57 1.95 9.60
CA GLN A 156 30.90 1.79 9.01
C GLN A 156 31.14 2.59 7.71
N GLY A 157 30.62 3.82 7.66
CA GLY A 157 30.78 4.71 6.51
C GLY A 157 29.84 4.42 5.32
N ARG A 158 28.85 3.52 5.47
CA ARG A 158 27.84 3.21 4.45
C ARG A 158 26.42 3.57 4.95
N ASP A 159 25.58 4.01 4.02
CA ASP A 159 24.15 4.24 4.26
C ASP A 159 23.42 2.90 4.45
N VAL A 160 22.69 2.75 5.55
CA VAL A 160 21.90 1.56 5.91
C VAL A 160 20.42 1.92 6.13
N THR A 161 19.52 1.05 5.67
CA THR A 161 18.06 1.20 5.72
C THR A 161 17.41 0.09 6.55
N VAL A 162 16.08 0.14 6.73
CA VAL A 162 15.34 -0.94 7.41
C VAL A 162 15.59 -2.31 6.77
N LEU A 163 15.75 -2.37 5.44
CA LEU A 163 16.12 -3.61 4.73
C LEU A 163 17.49 -4.13 5.21
N ASP A 164 18.47 -3.24 5.31
CA ASP A 164 19.81 -3.59 5.78
C ASP A 164 19.78 -3.95 7.28
N THR A 165 18.85 -3.39 8.07
CA THR A 165 18.69 -3.75 9.50
C THR A 165 18.05 -5.11 9.76
N TYR A 166 17.23 -5.62 8.82
CA TYR A 166 16.80 -7.01 8.83
C TYR A 166 17.94 -7.99 8.49
N GLU A 167 19.04 -7.47 7.94
CA GLU A 167 20.26 -8.22 7.64
C GLU A 167 21.41 -7.92 8.65
N ALA A 168 21.34 -6.86 9.48
CA ALA A 168 22.21 -6.56 10.63
C ALA A 168 21.71 -5.38 11.52
N VAL A 169 21.54 -5.57 12.83
CA VAL A 169 20.78 -4.66 13.75
C VAL A 169 21.58 -3.49 14.37
N GLY A 170 21.01 -2.26 14.35
CA GLY A 170 21.19 -1.10 15.28
C GLY A 170 22.11 0.07 14.81
N ALA A 171 21.89 1.39 15.00
CA ALA A 171 20.89 2.26 15.65
C ALA A 171 21.06 3.75 15.18
N VAL A 172 20.18 4.65 15.66
CA VAL A 172 20.25 6.14 15.76
C VAL A 172 19.31 6.95 14.84
N LEU A 173 18.32 7.56 15.50
CA LEU A 173 17.46 8.66 15.05
C LEU A 173 18.11 9.99 15.46
N ALA A 174 18.25 10.93 14.54
CA ALA A 174 18.57 12.34 14.79
C ALA A 174 17.73 13.18 13.81
N GLY A 175 16.64 13.76 14.31
CA GLY A 175 15.61 14.44 13.52
C GLY A 175 15.89 15.92 13.26
N ASP A 176 15.15 16.46 12.30
CA ASP A 176 14.62 17.84 12.22
C ASP A 176 13.67 17.97 10.99
N MET A 177 12.54 18.70 11.08
CA MET A 177 11.71 19.12 9.92
C MET A 177 10.81 20.37 10.18
N LYS A 178 10.47 21.14 9.12
CA LYS A 178 9.94 22.54 9.09
C LYS A 178 8.56 22.72 8.39
N GLU A 179 7.86 23.83 8.75
CA GLU A 179 6.86 24.72 8.06
C GLU A 179 5.71 24.18 7.17
N ASP A 180 5.78 22.99 6.57
CA ASP A 180 4.80 22.54 5.58
C ASP A 180 3.46 22.04 6.16
N ASP A 181 3.41 21.60 7.41
CA ASP A 181 2.17 21.09 8.03
C ASP A 181 1.12 22.18 8.27
N CYS A 182 1.57 23.42 8.53
CA CYS A 182 0.69 24.59 8.61
C CYS A 182 -0.03 24.86 7.27
N LYS A 183 0.60 24.52 6.14
CA LYS A 183 -0.03 24.67 4.81
C LYS A 183 -1.14 23.65 4.61
N ALA A 184 -1.02 22.41 5.10
CA ALA A 184 -2.07 21.41 4.99
C ALA A 184 -3.40 21.89 5.61
N GLY A 185 -3.31 22.56 6.77
CA GLY A 185 -4.47 23.18 7.43
C GLY A 185 -5.11 24.32 6.64
N GLN A 186 -4.32 25.11 5.89
CA GLN A 186 -4.85 26.15 5.01
C GLN A 186 -5.45 25.57 3.73
N VAL A 187 -4.81 24.54 3.16
CA VAL A 187 -5.26 23.84 1.95
C VAL A 187 -6.64 23.21 2.18
N VAL A 188 -6.87 22.49 3.29
CA VAL A 188 -8.18 21.88 3.55
C VAL A 188 -9.30 22.93 3.67
N MET A 189 -9.00 24.10 4.25
CA MET A 189 -9.97 25.19 4.35
C MET A 189 -10.27 25.83 2.99
N ASN A 190 -9.30 25.85 2.07
CA ASN A 190 -9.54 26.24 0.69
C ASN A 190 -10.36 25.18 -0.07
N LEU A 191 -10.09 23.90 0.15
CA LEU A 191 -10.85 22.80 -0.47
C LEU A 191 -12.32 22.82 -0.04
N LEU A 192 -12.60 23.17 1.22
CA LEU A 192 -13.97 23.31 1.72
C LEU A 192 -14.78 24.39 0.98
N LYS A 193 -14.11 25.45 0.48
CA LYS A 193 -14.78 26.53 -0.26
C LYS A 193 -15.24 26.06 -1.64
N ASP A 194 -14.31 25.54 -2.44
CA ASP A 194 -14.57 25.15 -3.84
C ASP A 194 -13.56 24.13 -4.42
N GLY A 195 -12.89 23.34 -3.58
CA GLY A 195 -11.93 22.34 -4.05
C GLY A 195 -12.56 21.03 -4.50
N PRO A 196 -11.79 20.18 -5.20
CA PRO A 196 -12.23 18.85 -5.60
C PRO A 196 -12.41 17.91 -4.39
N LEU A 197 -13.41 17.05 -4.49
CA LEU A 197 -13.62 15.96 -3.54
C LEU A 197 -12.76 14.74 -3.92
N PRO A 198 -12.45 13.85 -2.96
CA PRO A 198 -11.65 12.65 -3.22
C PRO A 198 -12.11 11.81 -4.41
N ARG A 199 -13.41 11.60 -4.62
CA ARG A 199 -13.92 10.79 -5.75
C ARG A 199 -13.83 11.51 -7.10
N GLU A 200 -13.61 12.81 -7.11
CA GLU A 200 -13.35 13.56 -8.35
C GLU A 200 -11.88 13.49 -8.75
N LEU A 201 -10.99 13.36 -7.76
CA LEU A 201 -9.56 13.11 -7.98
C LEU A 201 -9.31 11.64 -8.33
N VAL A 202 -9.98 10.71 -7.64
CA VAL A 202 -9.84 9.26 -7.83
C VAL A 202 -10.71 8.81 -8.99
N THR A 203 -10.16 8.94 -10.20
CA THR A 203 -10.71 8.44 -11.45
C THR A 203 -9.94 7.23 -11.95
N LYS A 204 -10.50 6.49 -12.93
CA LYS A 204 -9.77 5.41 -13.59
C LYS A 204 -8.41 5.88 -14.16
N LYS A 205 -8.35 7.07 -14.77
CA LYS A 205 -7.11 7.65 -15.30
C LYS A 205 -6.10 7.93 -14.20
N SER A 206 -6.53 8.52 -13.07
CA SER A 206 -5.65 8.77 -11.92
C SER A 206 -5.09 7.47 -11.30
N LEU A 207 -5.89 6.40 -11.27
CA LEU A 207 -5.48 5.09 -10.79
C LEU A 207 -4.46 4.44 -11.76
N GLU A 208 -4.64 4.63 -13.07
CA GLU A 208 -3.63 4.26 -14.06
C GLU A 208 -2.34 5.08 -13.90
N ASN A 209 -2.41 6.38 -13.59
CA ASN A 209 -1.23 7.19 -13.27
C ASN A 209 -0.51 6.69 -12.02
N ALA A 210 -1.24 6.33 -10.97
CA ALA A 210 -0.65 5.74 -9.76
C ALA A 210 0.06 4.41 -10.07
N CYS A 211 -0.53 3.55 -10.90
CA CYS A 211 0.11 2.31 -11.36
C CYS A 211 1.37 2.61 -12.19
N ALA A 212 1.32 3.62 -13.07
CA ALA A 212 2.46 4.02 -13.89
C ALA A 212 3.62 4.51 -13.02
N ALA A 213 3.35 5.37 -12.03
CA ALA A 213 4.37 5.83 -11.08
C ALA A 213 5.03 4.65 -10.34
N VAL A 214 4.23 3.70 -9.84
CA VAL A 214 4.76 2.49 -9.18
C VAL A 214 5.61 1.64 -10.12
N ALA A 215 5.16 1.42 -11.36
CA ALA A 215 5.88 0.63 -12.34
C ALA A 215 7.22 1.29 -12.74
N ALA A 216 7.19 2.62 -12.91
CA ALA A 216 8.30 3.45 -13.32
C ALA A 216 9.42 3.56 -12.28
N THR A 217 9.08 3.40 -11.00
CA THR A 217 10.05 3.41 -9.90
C THR A 217 10.38 2.01 -9.38
N GLY A 218 9.80 0.95 -9.96
CA GLY A 218 9.95 -0.41 -9.46
C GLY A 218 9.46 -0.53 -8.01
N GLY A 219 8.31 0.06 -7.70
CA GLY A 219 7.74 0.16 -6.35
C GLY A 219 7.36 -1.19 -5.72
N SER A 220 6.58 -1.15 -4.66
CA SER A 220 6.14 -2.36 -3.95
C SER A 220 5.04 -3.10 -4.70
N THR A 221 5.08 -4.43 -4.69
CA THR A 221 3.98 -5.28 -5.18
C THR A 221 2.70 -5.11 -4.37
N ASN A 222 2.78 -4.62 -3.11
CA ASN A 222 1.61 -4.28 -2.29
C ASN A 222 0.70 -3.23 -2.96
N ALA A 223 1.22 -2.39 -3.86
CA ALA A 223 0.42 -1.45 -4.64
C ALA A 223 -0.66 -2.16 -5.49
N GLY A 224 -0.39 -3.39 -5.94
CA GLY A 224 -1.37 -4.24 -6.63
C GLY A 224 -2.55 -4.70 -5.76
N LEU A 225 -2.49 -4.47 -4.44
CA LEU A 225 -3.63 -4.61 -3.53
C LEU A 225 -4.26 -3.26 -3.18
N HIS A 226 -3.43 -2.26 -2.91
CA HIS A 226 -3.88 -0.99 -2.35
C HIS A 226 -4.59 -0.12 -3.39
N ILE A 227 -4.10 -0.09 -4.64
CA ILE A 227 -4.75 0.69 -5.71
C ILE A 227 -6.16 0.13 -6.03
N PRO A 228 -6.36 -1.19 -6.22
CA PRO A 228 -7.71 -1.75 -6.34
C PRO A 228 -8.61 -1.47 -5.14
N ALA A 229 -8.07 -1.50 -3.91
CA ALA A 229 -8.86 -1.19 -2.72
C ALA A 229 -9.32 0.27 -2.68
N ILE A 230 -8.44 1.22 -3.02
CA ILE A 230 -8.80 2.65 -3.13
C ILE A 230 -9.85 2.85 -4.24
N ALA A 231 -9.68 2.18 -5.38
CA ALA A 231 -10.66 2.23 -6.48
C ALA A 231 -12.05 1.71 -6.04
N HIS A 232 -12.06 0.66 -5.21
CA HIS A 232 -13.28 0.06 -4.67
C HIS A 232 -14.07 1.04 -3.77
N GLU A 233 -13.38 1.86 -2.98
CA GLU A 233 -14.00 2.93 -2.18
C GLU A 233 -14.63 4.04 -3.04
N ALA A 234 -14.11 4.23 -4.26
CA ALA A 234 -14.68 5.14 -5.26
C ALA A 234 -15.79 4.49 -6.10
N GLY A 235 -16.08 3.19 -5.91
CA GLY A 235 -17.03 2.45 -6.74
C GLY A 235 -16.51 2.16 -8.16
N ILE A 236 -15.19 2.22 -8.34
CA ILE A 236 -14.50 1.99 -9.62
C ILE A 236 -14.03 0.54 -9.67
N ARG A 237 -14.46 -0.20 -10.69
CA ARG A 237 -13.92 -1.53 -10.97
C ARG A 237 -12.49 -1.38 -11.49
N PHE A 238 -11.52 -1.74 -10.66
CA PHE A 238 -10.10 -1.76 -10.97
C PHE A 238 -9.48 -3.02 -10.36
N SER A 239 -8.73 -3.77 -11.15
CA SER A 239 -8.21 -5.08 -10.76
C SER A 239 -6.72 -5.21 -11.03
N LEU A 240 -6.16 -6.34 -10.61
CA LEU A 240 -4.78 -6.69 -10.96
C LEU A 240 -4.52 -6.74 -12.48
N ASP A 241 -5.55 -6.99 -13.29
CA ASP A 241 -5.43 -6.96 -14.76
C ASP A 241 -5.25 -5.54 -15.31
N ASP A 242 -5.86 -4.55 -14.66
CA ASP A 242 -5.67 -3.14 -15.01
C ASP A 242 -4.26 -2.69 -14.63
N PHE A 243 -3.79 -3.08 -13.45
CA PHE A 243 -2.41 -2.87 -13.02
C PHE A 243 -1.41 -3.49 -14.04
N ALA A 244 -1.67 -4.74 -14.46
CA ALA A 244 -0.83 -5.44 -15.45
C ALA A 244 -0.73 -4.67 -16.77
N ARG A 245 -1.88 -4.19 -17.28
CA ARG A 245 -1.95 -3.43 -18.54
C ARG A 245 -1.11 -2.15 -18.47
N VAL A 246 -1.17 -1.43 -17.34
CA VAL A 246 -0.38 -0.21 -17.14
C VAL A 246 1.10 -0.54 -16.99
N ALA A 247 1.45 -1.47 -16.10
CA ALA A 247 2.85 -1.83 -15.87
C ALA A 247 3.55 -2.34 -17.14
N LYS A 248 2.82 -3.03 -18.03
CA LYS A 248 3.36 -3.49 -19.32
C LYS A 248 3.72 -2.35 -20.28
N ARG A 249 3.01 -1.22 -20.25
CA ARG A 249 3.27 -0.07 -21.15
C ARG A 249 4.15 1.01 -20.53
N THR A 250 4.39 0.96 -19.21
CA THR A 250 5.16 1.97 -18.50
C THR A 250 6.60 1.50 -18.31
N PRO A 251 7.62 2.24 -18.80
CA PRO A 251 9.02 1.84 -18.63
C PRO A 251 9.52 2.05 -17.18
N LEU A 252 10.45 1.23 -16.74
CA LEU A 252 11.22 1.46 -15.51
C LEU A 252 12.28 2.55 -15.77
N ILE A 253 12.18 3.68 -15.08
CA ILE A 253 13.04 4.85 -15.30
C ILE A 253 13.79 5.31 -14.04
N ALA A 254 13.32 4.98 -12.83
CA ALA A 254 14.01 5.37 -11.61
C ALA A 254 14.88 4.24 -11.05
N ASP A 255 16.16 4.53 -10.81
CA ASP A 255 17.18 3.59 -10.32
C ASP A 255 17.13 3.46 -8.78
N MET A 256 16.04 2.89 -8.28
CA MET A 256 15.71 2.90 -6.84
C MET A 256 15.89 1.52 -6.18
N LYS A 257 16.45 1.50 -4.96
CA LYS A 257 16.46 0.30 -4.13
C LYS A 257 15.03 -0.24 -3.91
N PRO A 258 14.86 -1.57 -3.78
CA PRO A 258 15.90 -2.61 -3.72
C PRO A 258 16.42 -3.12 -5.08
N GLY A 259 15.82 -2.72 -6.21
CA GLY A 259 16.23 -3.19 -7.54
C GLY A 259 17.38 -2.40 -8.15
N GLY A 260 17.56 -1.16 -7.71
CA GLY A 260 18.56 -0.20 -8.15
C GLY A 260 19.47 0.29 -7.02
N ARG A 261 20.11 1.45 -7.25
CA ARG A 261 21.19 1.98 -6.40
C ARG A 261 20.74 2.99 -5.35
N PHE A 262 19.76 3.84 -5.68
CA PHE A 262 19.46 5.06 -4.90
C PHE A 262 18.30 4.90 -3.91
N LEU A 263 18.27 5.78 -2.90
CA LEU A 263 17.26 5.84 -1.84
C LEU A 263 16.27 6.99 -2.07
N ALA A 264 15.17 6.99 -1.31
CA ALA A 264 14.13 8.02 -1.40
C ALA A 264 14.66 9.45 -1.19
N LYS A 265 15.68 9.63 -0.32
CA LYS A 265 16.34 10.95 -0.12
C LYS A 265 17.02 11.45 -1.39
N ASP A 266 17.60 10.53 -2.17
CA ASP A 266 18.34 10.86 -3.38
C ASP A 266 17.33 11.20 -4.49
N LEU A 267 16.23 10.46 -4.58
CA LEU A 267 15.11 10.81 -5.46
C LEU A 267 14.55 12.20 -5.15
N HIS A 268 14.35 12.53 -3.88
CA HIS A 268 13.93 13.88 -3.48
C HIS A 268 14.91 14.95 -3.97
N ALA A 269 16.22 14.72 -3.78
CA ALA A 269 17.27 15.63 -4.26
C ALA A 269 17.30 15.77 -5.80
N ALA A 270 16.87 14.73 -6.54
CA ALA A 270 16.74 14.75 -8.00
C ALA A 270 15.45 15.42 -8.51
N GLY A 271 14.60 15.98 -7.65
CA GLY A 271 13.32 16.59 -8.04
C GLY A 271 12.08 15.78 -7.64
N GLY A 272 12.29 14.66 -6.95
CA GLY A 272 11.23 13.88 -6.31
C GLY A 272 10.32 13.14 -7.30
N VAL A 273 9.14 12.77 -6.80
CA VAL A 273 8.14 12.05 -7.60
C VAL A 273 7.66 12.89 -8.78
N TYR A 274 7.61 14.21 -8.66
CA TYR A 274 7.18 15.08 -9.75
C TYR A 274 8.09 15.00 -10.98
N ALA A 275 9.42 14.91 -10.80
CA ALA A 275 10.34 14.70 -11.91
C ALA A 275 10.11 13.34 -12.62
N VAL A 276 9.75 12.29 -11.86
CA VAL A 276 9.36 10.99 -12.43
C VAL A 276 8.06 11.10 -13.22
N LEU A 277 7.05 11.79 -12.69
CA LEU A 277 5.78 11.98 -13.38
C LEU A 277 5.95 12.81 -14.66
N LYS A 278 6.78 13.86 -14.64
CA LYS A 278 7.12 14.65 -15.82
C LYS A 278 7.75 13.78 -16.92
N ALA A 279 8.72 12.94 -16.55
CA ALA A 279 9.34 11.99 -17.48
C ALA A 279 8.35 10.99 -18.08
N LEU A 280 7.33 10.57 -17.32
CA LEU A 280 6.28 9.68 -17.82
C LEU A 280 5.30 10.39 -18.74
N LEU A 281 4.99 11.66 -18.45
CA LEU A 281 4.13 12.51 -19.27
C LEU A 281 4.74 12.72 -20.66
N GLU A 282 6.02 13.08 -20.72
CA GLU A 282 6.78 13.26 -21.98
C GLU A 282 6.81 11.99 -22.85
N ARG A 283 6.71 10.82 -22.21
CA ARG A 283 6.67 9.51 -22.89
C ARG A 283 5.25 9.05 -23.27
N GLY A 284 4.23 9.84 -22.98
CA GLY A 284 2.82 9.46 -23.17
C GLY A 284 2.36 8.30 -22.26
N ALA A 285 3.08 8.04 -21.17
CA ALA A 285 2.79 6.98 -20.20
C ALA A 285 1.97 7.47 -19.00
N LEU A 286 1.57 8.74 -18.99
CA LEU A 286 0.80 9.42 -17.95
C LEU A 286 -0.37 10.20 -18.55
N HIS A 287 -1.52 10.18 -17.89
CA HIS A 287 -2.69 11.00 -18.22
C HIS A 287 -2.54 12.39 -17.59
N GLY A 288 -2.09 13.38 -18.38
CA GLY A 288 -1.85 14.76 -17.93
C GLY A 288 -3.12 15.53 -17.54
N ASP A 289 -4.27 15.18 -18.12
CA ASP A 289 -5.56 15.85 -17.91
C ASP A 289 -6.24 15.54 -16.57
N CYS A 290 -5.61 14.72 -15.72
CA CYS A 290 -6.16 14.38 -14.40
C CYS A 290 -6.17 15.60 -13.48
N LEU A 291 -7.31 15.83 -12.83
CA LEU A 291 -7.48 16.89 -11.82
C LEU A 291 -6.60 16.62 -10.59
N THR A 292 -5.99 17.67 -10.04
CA THR A 292 -5.20 17.63 -8.81
C THR A 292 -5.87 18.41 -7.68
N LEU A 293 -5.31 18.32 -6.46
CA LEU A 293 -5.83 19.04 -5.28
C LEU A 293 -5.87 20.56 -5.44
N SER A 294 -5.04 21.14 -6.33
CA SER A 294 -5.04 22.58 -6.58
C SER A 294 -6.22 23.04 -7.46
N GLY A 295 -6.94 22.10 -8.07
CA GLY A 295 -7.94 22.37 -9.10
C GLY A 295 -7.38 22.46 -10.52
N LYS A 296 -6.07 22.32 -10.71
CA LYS A 296 -5.42 22.28 -12.04
C LYS A 296 -5.24 20.86 -12.56
N THR A 297 -4.88 20.74 -13.83
CA THR A 297 -4.48 19.44 -14.40
C THR A 297 -3.10 19.01 -13.88
N LEU A 298 -2.82 17.71 -13.93
CA LEU A 298 -1.53 17.16 -13.55
C LEU A 298 -0.42 17.66 -14.48
N GLU A 299 -0.70 17.82 -15.76
CA GLU A 299 0.24 18.43 -16.72
C GLU A 299 0.63 19.85 -16.31
N ASP A 300 -0.34 20.69 -15.93
CA ASP A 300 -0.07 22.06 -15.49
C ASP A 300 0.84 22.10 -14.25
N GLU A 301 0.64 21.19 -13.30
CA GLU A 301 1.48 21.08 -12.10
C GLU A 301 2.92 20.64 -12.43
N LEU A 302 3.10 19.86 -13.49
CA LEU A 302 4.39 19.31 -13.88
C LEU A 302 5.23 20.25 -14.75
N MET A 303 4.64 21.28 -15.37
CA MET A 303 5.35 22.19 -16.29
C MET A 303 6.61 22.81 -15.66
N ASN A 304 6.52 23.26 -14.41
CA ASN A 304 7.61 23.93 -13.69
C ASN A 304 8.40 22.99 -12.78
N CYS A 305 8.11 21.69 -12.81
CA CYS A 305 8.85 20.70 -12.06
C CYS A 305 10.19 20.40 -12.74
N ARG A 306 11.18 19.99 -11.94
CA ARG A 306 12.52 19.65 -12.41
C ARG A 306 12.48 18.49 -13.41
N ASP A 307 13.31 18.58 -14.44
CA ASP A 307 13.50 17.49 -15.41
C ASP A 307 14.28 16.32 -14.80
N PRO A 308 14.17 15.12 -15.39
CA PRO A 308 15.01 13.97 -15.03
C PRO A 308 16.49 14.34 -15.02
N ASP A 309 17.20 13.93 -13.97
CA ASP A 309 18.63 14.23 -13.77
C ASP A 309 19.54 13.32 -14.62
N GLY A 310 18.99 12.27 -15.24
CA GLY A 310 19.72 11.32 -16.07
C GLY A 310 20.45 10.23 -15.29
N GLU A 311 20.71 10.43 -13.99
CA GLU A 311 21.38 9.45 -13.14
C GLU A 311 20.39 8.64 -12.29
N ILE A 312 19.56 9.31 -11.48
CA ILE A 312 18.56 8.69 -10.61
C ILE A 312 17.29 8.42 -11.41
N ILE A 313 16.83 9.41 -12.17
CA ILE A 313 15.72 9.32 -13.11
C ILE A 313 16.33 9.31 -14.52
N LYS A 314 16.34 8.13 -15.16
CA LYS A 314 17.05 7.92 -16.41
C LYS A 314 16.36 8.56 -17.63
N HIS A 315 17.13 9.18 -18.51
CA HIS A 315 16.67 9.58 -19.84
C HIS A 315 16.42 8.37 -20.75
N GLU A 316 17.26 7.34 -20.67
CA GLU A 316 17.01 6.06 -21.34
C GLU A 316 16.48 5.05 -20.32
N PRO A 317 15.34 4.39 -20.58
CA PRO A 317 14.71 3.55 -19.58
C PRO A 317 15.59 2.34 -19.23
N ILE A 318 15.64 2.01 -17.94
CA ILE A 318 16.35 0.83 -17.42
C ILE A 318 15.70 -0.44 -18.00
N MET A 319 14.37 -0.43 -18.11
CA MET A 319 13.60 -1.48 -18.75
C MET A 319 12.48 -0.88 -19.60
N LYS A 320 12.20 -1.50 -20.76
CA LYS A 320 11.10 -1.06 -21.66
C LYS A 320 9.71 -1.22 -21.05
N THR A 321 9.58 -2.07 -20.04
CA THR A 321 8.36 -2.30 -19.25
C THR A 321 8.63 -2.02 -17.77
N GLY A 322 7.59 -2.08 -16.95
CA GLY A 322 7.69 -1.73 -15.54
C GLY A 322 8.52 -2.73 -14.74
N GLY A 323 9.00 -2.29 -13.58
CA GLY A 323 9.74 -3.14 -12.64
C GLY A 323 8.92 -4.24 -11.95
N ILE A 324 7.61 -4.33 -12.26
CA ILE A 324 6.66 -5.28 -11.69
C ILE A 324 5.87 -5.92 -12.83
N VAL A 325 5.72 -7.24 -12.79
CA VAL A 325 4.97 -8.02 -13.78
C VAL A 325 3.86 -8.80 -13.07
N VAL A 326 2.70 -8.85 -13.72
CA VAL A 326 1.61 -9.74 -13.34
C VAL A 326 1.74 -11.04 -14.12
N LEU A 327 1.80 -12.16 -13.40
CA LEU A 327 1.85 -13.50 -13.97
C LEU A 327 0.44 -14.12 -14.01
N LYS A 328 0.09 -14.76 -15.13
CA LYS A 328 -1.17 -15.49 -15.31
C LYS A 328 -0.90 -16.92 -15.74
N GLY A 329 -1.86 -17.81 -15.56
CA GLY A 329 -1.77 -19.17 -16.07
C GLY A 329 -2.58 -20.15 -15.24
N ASN A 330 -2.37 -21.45 -15.46
CA ASN A 330 -3.17 -22.47 -14.80
C ASN A 330 -2.97 -22.50 -13.27
N LEU A 331 -1.87 -21.92 -12.76
CA LEU A 331 -1.58 -21.87 -11.32
C LEU A 331 -2.12 -20.60 -10.64
N ALA A 332 -2.24 -19.50 -11.41
CA ALA A 332 -2.73 -18.20 -10.94
C ALA A 332 -3.68 -17.56 -11.97
N PRO A 333 -4.89 -18.11 -12.17
CA PRO A 333 -5.83 -17.57 -13.16
C PRO A 333 -6.31 -16.15 -12.80
N GLY A 334 -6.42 -15.84 -11.51
CA GLY A 334 -6.69 -14.49 -10.99
C GLY A 334 -5.49 -13.56 -11.03
N GLY A 335 -4.29 -14.09 -11.28
CA GLY A 335 -3.02 -13.35 -11.33
C GLY A 335 -2.14 -13.59 -10.11
N ALA A 336 -0.85 -13.33 -10.28
CA ALA A 336 0.18 -13.28 -9.24
C ALA A 336 1.15 -12.14 -9.57
N LEU A 337 1.92 -11.66 -8.60
CA LEU A 337 2.85 -10.55 -8.78
C LEU A 337 4.29 -10.98 -8.58
N ILE A 338 5.17 -10.51 -9.46
CA ILE A 338 6.61 -10.61 -9.32
C ILE A 338 7.26 -9.25 -9.58
N LYS A 339 8.27 -8.92 -8.78
CA LYS A 339 9.16 -7.80 -9.04
C LYS A 339 10.31 -8.25 -9.94
N VAL A 340 10.40 -7.69 -11.13
CA VAL A 340 11.43 -8.02 -12.13
C VAL A 340 12.62 -7.07 -12.11
N ALA A 341 12.46 -5.89 -11.49
CA ALA A 341 13.55 -4.95 -11.30
C ALA A 341 14.70 -5.59 -10.50
N GLY A 342 15.87 -5.69 -11.12
CA GLY A 342 17.08 -6.27 -10.52
C GLY A 342 17.25 -7.79 -10.69
N LEU A 343 16.34 -8.48 -11.40
CA LEU A 343 16.49 -9.93 -11.65
C LEU A 343 17.50 -10.22 -12.77
N LYS A 344 18.32 -11.26 -12.56
CA LYS A 344 19.29 -11.74 -13.57
C LYS A 344 18.66 -12.63 -14.64
N SER A 345 17.60 -13.35 -14.28
CA SER A 345 16.82 -14.19 -15.18
C SER A 345 15.33 -13.93 -14.98
N LEU A 346 14.58 -13.93 -16.08
CA LEU A 346 13.12 -13.83 -16.08
C LEU A 346 12.43 -15.19 -16.24
N LEU A 347 13.21 -16.26 -16.38
CA LEU A 347 12.72 -17.63 -16.51
C LEU A 347 13.28 -18.49 -15.37
N PHE A 348 12.38 -19.22 -14.72
CA PHE A 348 12.72 -20.26 -13.74
C PHE A 348 11.81 -21.47 -13.93
N GLU A 349 12.37 -22.67 -13.91
CA GLU A 349 11.61 -23.90 -13.97
C GLU A 349 12.21 -24.93 -13.02
N GLY A 350 11.35 -25.57 -12.21
CA GLY A 350 11.82 -26.44 -11.14
C GLY A 350 10.75 -27.33 -10.54
N PRO A 351 11.13 -28.42 -9.86
CA PRO A 351 10.19 -29.20 -9.07
C PRO A 351 9.70 -28.38 -7.87
N ALA A 352 8.40 -28.47 -7.61
CA ALA A 352 7.76 -27.84 -6.48
C ALA A 352 8.16 -28.52 -5.17
N ARG A 353 8.34 -27.71 -4.13
CA ARG A 353 8.41 -28.17 -2.76
C ARG A 353 7.44 -27.38 -1.90
N VAL A 354 6.44 -28.07 -1.37
CA VAL A 354 5.19 -27.49 -0.88
C VAL A 354 5.16 -27.46 0.65
N PHE A 355 4.75 -26.32 1.17
CA PHE A 355 4.57 -26.04 2.60
C PHE A 355 3.19 -25.41 2.81
N ASP A 356 2.52 -25.84 3.87
CA ASP A 356 1.19 -25.33 4.25
C ASP A 356 1.27 -24.14 5.23
N SER A 357 2.48 -23.67 5.56
CA SER A 357 2.72 -22.43 6.32
C SER A 357 4.14 -21.89 6.09
N GLU A 358 4.32 -20.59 6.37
CA GLU A 358 5.64 -19.92 6.38
C GLU A 358 6.61 -20.62 7.35
N GLU A 359 6.16 -20.99 8.55
CA GLU A 359 6.98 -21.63 9.58
C GLU A 359 7.55 -22.97 9.13
N ALA A 360 6.74 -23.79 8.45
CA ALA A 360 7.18 -25.07 7.91
C ALA A 360 8.26 -24.90 6.83
N CYS A 361 8.12 -23.87 5.98
CA CYS A 361 9.13 -23.52 4.99
C CYS A 361 10.42 -23.02 5.66
N ALA A 362 10.27 -22.08 6.61
CA ALA A 362 11.38 -21.49 7.34
C ALA A 362 12.24 -22.56 8.04
N GLU A 363 11.62 -23.56 8.67
CA GLU A 363 12.34 -24.65 9.34
C GLU A 363 13.19 -25.48 8.37
N VAL A 364 12.64 -25.79 7.20
CA VAL A 364 13.37 -26.50 6.14
C VAL A 364 14.52 -25.65 5.59
N VAL A 365 14.30 -24.35 5.39
CA VAL A 365 15.34 -23.42 4.93
C VAL A 365 16.45 -23.29 5.98
N LYS A 366 16.13 -23.15 7.27
CA LYS A 366 17.11 -23.09 8.37
C LYS A 366 18.01 -24.32 8.39
N ARG A 367 17.44 -25.51 8.19
CA ARG A 367 18.17 -26.79 8.11
C ARG A 367 18.90 -27.00 6.78
N ARG A 368 18.83 -26.06 5.83
CA ARG A 368 19.35 -26.19 4.45
C ARG A 368 18.85 -27.45 3.75
N ALA A 369 17.67 -27.92 4.11
CA ALA A 369 17.16 -29.21 3.66
C ALA A 369 16.51 -29.12 2.28
N TYR A 370 16.89 -28.17 1.41
CA TYR A 370 16.34 -27.86 0.07
C TYR A 370 17.46 -27.80 -0.99
N LYS A 371 17.09 -27.84 -2.26
CA LYS A 371 18.06 -27.94 -3.38
C LYS A 371 17.96 -26.75 -4.33
N ALA A 372 19.08 -26.43 -4.98
CA ALA A 372 19.08 -25.51 -6.11
C ALA A 372 18.16 -26.04 -7.22
N GLY A 373 17.44 -25.13 -7.87
CA GLY A 373 16.44 -25.45 -8.89
C GLY A 373 15.05 -25.76 -8.35
N GLU A 374 14.83 -25.83 -7.03
CA GLU A 374 13.49 -26.03 -6.46
C GLU A 374 12.64 -24.74 -6.49
N VAL A 375 11.32 -24.93 -6.63
CA VAL A 375 10.32 -23.87 -6.40
C VAL A 375 9.67 -24.12 -5.04
N LEU A 376 10.00 -23.30 -4.05
CA LEU A 376 9.43 -23.37 -2.71
C LEU A 376 8.02 -22.75 -2.71
N VAL A 377 7.00 -23.58 -2.55
CA VAL A 377 5.59 -23.17 -2.57
C VAL A 377 5.07 -23.07 -1.14
N ILE A 378 4.71 -21.86 -0.70
CA ILE A 378 4.11 -21.60 0.61
C ILE A 378 2.65 -21.22 0.38
N ARG A 379 1.72 -22.07 0.79
CA ARG A 379 0.28 -21.86 0.56
C ARG A 379 -0.50 -21.75 1.86
N TYR A 380 -1.75 -21.30 1.75
CA TYR A 380 -2.61 -20.95 2.89
C TYR A 380 -2.09 -19.74 3.66
N GLU A 381 -1.43 -18.81 2.97
CA GLU A 381 -0.95 -17.55 3.53
C GLU A 381 -1.67 -16.35 2.90
N GLY A 382 -2.72 -16.61 2.10
CA GLY A 382 -3.58 -15.60 1.48
C GLY A 382 -4.50 -14.86 2.45
N PRO A 383 -5.39 -13.99 1.94
CA PRO A 383 -6.30 -13.20 2.78
C PRO A 383 -7.12 -14.02 3.78
N LYS A 384 -7.72 -15.13 3.34
CA LYS A 384 -8.50 -16.05 4.19
C LYS A 384 -7.66 -17.17 4.77
N GLY A 385 -6.61 -17.57 4.05
CA GLY A 385 -5.73 -18.68 4.41
C GLY A 385 -4.84 -18.37 5.60
N GLY A 386 -4.20 -17.20 5.64
CA GLY A 386 -3.31 -16.83 6.74
C GLY A 386 -4.04 -16.82 8.09
N PRO A 387 -5.23 -16.19 8.20
CA PRO A 387 -5.73 -15.03 7.47
C PRO A 387 -4.86 -13.79 7.66
N GLY A 388 -5.14 -12.73 6.89
CA GLY A 388 -4.43 -11.45 6.96
C GLY A 388 -3.32 -11.28 5.93
N MET A 389 -3.19 -12.24 5.01
CA MET A 389 -2.27 -12.20 3.87
C MET A 389 -0.84 -11.77 4.25
N ARG A 390 -0.11 -12.63 4.97
CA ARG A 390 1.18 -12.26 5.57
C ARG A 390 2.21 -11.79 4.56
N GLU A 391 3.06 -10.86 4.98
CA GLU A 391 4.25 -10.44 4.25
C GLU A 391 5.44 -11.27 4.71
N MET A 392 6.07 -12.02 3.80
CA MET A 392 7.18 -12.91 4.11
C MET A 392 8.50 -12.24 3.76
N LEU A 393 9.30 -11.89 4.77
CA LEU A 393 10.68 -11.42 4.60
C LEU A 393 11.71 -12.37 5.24
N GLY A 394 11.32 -13.06 6.32
CA GLY A 394 12.23 -13.93 7.06
C GLY A 394 12.76 -15.10 6.22
N VAL A 395 11.87 -15.80 5.51
CA VAL A 395 12.25 -16.92 4.64
C VAL A 395 13.14 -16.45 3.48
N THR A 396 12.81 -15.31 2.86
CA THR A 396 13.60 -14.76 1.76
C THR A 396 14.99 -14.33 2.22
N ALA A 397 15.10 -13.69 3.38
CA ALA A 397 16.38 -13.28 3.96
C ALA A 397 17.26 -14.49 4.28
N LEU A 398 16.69 -15.57 4.84
CA LEU A 398 17.43 -16.81 5.10
C LEU A 398 18.00 -17.43 3.83
N ILE A 399 17.22 -17.49 2.75
CA ILE A 399 17.67 -18.04 1.46
C ILE A 399 18.81 -17.20 0.87
N TYR A 400 18.70 -15.87 0.94
CA TYR A 400 19.76 -14.97 0.47
C TYR A 400 21.03 -15.07 1.31
N GLY A 401 20.91 -15.07 2.64
CA GLY A 401 22.03 -15.25 3.56
C GLY A 401 22.73 -16.61 3.40
N GLN A 402 22.06 -17.60 2.82
CA GLN A 402 22.63 -18.91 2.49
C GLN A 402 23.26 -18.98 1.09
N GLY A 403 23.23 -17.89 0.31
CA GLY A 403 23.76 -17.84 -1.06
C GLY A 403 22.86 -18.48 -2.11
N MET A 404 21.58 -18.68 -1.81
CA MET A 404 20.62 -19.42 -2.65
C MET A 404 19.60 -18.52 -3.36
N GLY A 405 19.63 -17.20 -3.14
CA GLY A 405 18.62 -16.24 -3.63
C GLY A 405 18.33 -16.27 -5.14
N GLU A 406 19.34 -16.58 -5.95
CA GLU A 406 19.21 -16.68 -7.41
C GLU A 406 19.10 -18.14 -7.92
N ARG A 407 19.07 -19.10 -7.00
CA ARG A 407 19.11 -20.55 -7.30
C ARG A 407 17.79 -21.25 -6.99
N VAL A 408 16.86 -20.59 -6.32
CA VAL A 408 15.51 -21.09 -6.02
C VAL A 408 14.48 -20.01 -6.34
N ALA A 409 13.23 -20.42 -6.49
CA ALA A 409 12.10 -19.51 -6.54
C ALA A 409 11.19 -19.72 -5.32
N LEU A 410 10.49 -18.68 -4.88
CA LEU A 410 9.40 -18.79 -3.92
C LEU A 410 8.07 -18.42 -4.57
N LEU A 411 7.03 -19.15 -4.23
CA LEU A 411 5.68 -18.94 -4.73
C LEU A 411 4.68 -18.99 -3.57
N THR A 412 3.81 -17.99 -3.45
CA THR A 412 2.82 -17.93 -2.37
C THR A 412 1.51 -17.23 -2.75
N ASP A 413 0.42 -17.65 -2.11
CA ASP A 413 -0.84 -16.91 -2.07
C ASP A 413 -0.84 -15.74 -1.05
N GLY A 414 0.19 -15.64 -0.20
CA GLY A 414 0.50 -14.49 0.63
C GLY A 414 1.22 -13.36 -0.13
N ARG A 415 2.08 -12.60 0.56
CA ARG A 415 2.82 -11.46 -0.01
C ARG A 415 4.30 -11.54 0.32
N PHE A 416 5.09 -10.83 -0.48
CA PHE A 416 6.50 -10.57 -0.18
C PHE A 416 6.69 -9.10 0.13
N SER A 417 7.72 -8.81 0.92
CA SER A 417 8.03 -7.43 1.24
C SER A 417 8.54 -6.66 0.05
N GLY A 418 8.26 -5.35 0.01
CA GLY A 418 8.78 -4.45 -1.03
C GLY A 418 10.31 -4.44 -1.09
N ALA A 419 10.97 -4.90 -0.03
CA ALA A 419 12.42 -5.03 0.12
C ALA A 419 12.98 -6.38 -0.38
N THR A 420 12.12 -7.32 -0.76
CA THR A 420 12.48 -8.66 -1.23
C THR A 420 13.21 -8.60 -2.57
N ARG A 421 14.17 -9.53 -2.76
CA ARG A 421 14.92 -9.73 -4.00
C ARG A 421 14.67 -11.14 -4.55
N GLY A 422 15.00 -11.35 -5.83
CA GLY A 422 14.98 -12.68 -6.45
C GLY A 422 13.62 -13.11 -6.97
N MET A 423 13.55 -14.36 -7.41
CA MET A 423 12.37 -14.95 -8.06
C MET A 423 11.26 -15.25 -7.03
N MET A 424 10.63 -14.21 -6.50
CA MET A 424 9.62 -14.27 -5.44
C MET A 424 8.25 -13.84 -5.97
N ILE A 425 7.32 -14.79 -6.05
CA ILE A 425 6.01 -14.62 -6.67
C ILE A 425 4.93 -14.67 -5.59
N GLY A 426 4.31 -13.54 -5.30
CA GLY A 426 3.23 -13.43 -4.32
C GLY A 426 1.85 -13.25 -4.95
N HIS A 427 0.84 -13.09 -4.11
CA HIS A 427 -0.52 -12.72 -4.49
C HIS A 427 -1.23 -13.74 -5.40
N VAL A 428 -0.78 -14.99 -5.41
CA VAL A 428 -1.40 -16.04 -6.24
C VAL A 428 -2.89 -16.10 -5.96
N SER A 429 -3.68 -15.78 -6.99
CA SER A 429 -5.12 -15.67 -6.93
C SER A 429 -5.78 -16.65 -7.91
N PRO A 430 -6.85 -17.37 -7.53
CA PRO A 430 -7.38 -17.48 -6.16
C PRO A 430 -6.40 -18.12 -5.17
N GLU A 431 -6.50 -17.74 -3.90
CA GLU A 431 -5.68 -18.32 -2.82
C GLU A 431 -6.05 -19.79 -2.57
N ALA A 432 -5.15 -20.54 -1.92
CA ALA A 432 -5.37 -21.96 -1.65
C ALA A 432 -6.58 -22.22 -0.73
N ALA A 433 -6.81 -21.36 0.26
CA ALA A 433 -7.95 -21.48 1.18
C ALA A 433 -9.31 -21.27 0.48
N ALA A 434 -9.32 -20.61 -0.68
CA ALA A 434 -10.49 -20.40 -1.53
C ALA A 434 -10.61 -21.46 -2.65
N GLY A 435 -9.83 -22.54 -2.59
CA GLY A 435 -9.83 -23.61 -3.60
C GLY A 435 -9.04 -23.28 -4.87
N GLY A 436 -8.14 -22.31 -4.81
CA GLY A 436 -7.27 -21.97 -5.93
C GLY A 436 -6.32 -23.10 -6.33
N PRO A 437 -5.80 -23.11 -7.58
CA PRO A 437 -4.94 -24.19 -8.09
C PRO A 437 -3.68 -24.46 -7.24
N LEU A 438 -3.17 -23.44 -6.54
CA LEU A 438 -2.03 -23.58 -5.63
C LEU A 438 -2.27 -24.63 -4.52
N ALA A 439 -3.52 -24.82 -4.10
CA ALA A 439 -3.91 -25.84 -3.11
C ALA A 439 -3.72 -27.29 -3.60
N LEU A 440 -3.60 -27.49 -4.92
CA LEU A 440 -3.53 -28.80 -5.56
C LEU A 440 -2.10 -29.24 -5.90
N VAL A 441 -1.12 -28.34 -5.74
CA VAL A 441 0.29 -28.63 -5.97
C VAL A 441 0.81 -29.63 -4.94
N LYS A 442 1.66 -30.55 -5.40
CA LYS A 442 2.35 -31.57 -4.61
C LYS A 442 3.86 -31.46 -4.83
N ASN A 443 4.65 -32.00 -3.89
CA ASN A 443 6.09 -32.11 -4.05
C ASN A 443 6.45 -32.83 -5.36
N GLY A 444 7.41 -32.28 -6.11
CA GLY A 444 7.88 -32.81 -7.38
C GLY A 444 7.16 -32.30 -8.63
N ASP A 445 5.97 -31.69 -8.51
CA ASP A 445 5.28 -31.10 -9.67
C ASP A 445 6.16 -30.02 -10.32
N ARG A 446 6.30 -30.04 -11.64
CA ARG A 446 7.15 -29.07 -12.34
C ARG A 446 6.42 -27.74 -12.48
N ILE A 447 6.95 -26.67 -11.91
CA ILE A 447 6.43 -25.31 -12.03
C ILE A 447 7.33 -24.51 -12.96
N ARG A 448 6.72 -23.78 -13.89
CA ARG A 448 7.38 -22.85 -14.81
C ARG A 448 6.92 -21.43 -14.52
N ILE A 449 7.89 -20.54 -14.35
CA ILE A 449 7.72 -19.12 -14.07
C ILE A 449 8.42 -18.36 -15.20
N ASP A 450 7.65 -17.67 -16.03
CA ASP A 450 8.17 -16.92 -17.18
C ASP A 450 7.67 -15.48 -17.09
N ALA A 451 8.48 -14.62 -16.48
CA ALA A 451 8.16 -13.22 -16.29
C ALA A 451 8.25 -12.40 -17.59
N SER A 452 8.99 -12.87 -18.59
CA SER A 452 9.00 -12.26 -19.92
C SER A 452 7.66 -12.46 -20.63
N ALA A 453 7.10 -13.67 -20.55
CA ALA A 453 5.79 -14.01 -21.11
C ALA A 453 4.62 -13.59 -20.19
N GLY A 454 4.88 -13.22 -18.94
CA GLY A 454 3.85 -12.95 -17.94
C GLY A 454 3.08 -14.22 -17.55
N SER A 455 3.74 -15.38 -17.52
CA SER A 455 3.10 -16.68 -17.30
C SER A 455 3.59 -17.42 -16.05
N LEU A 456 2.66 -18.11 -15.38
CA LEU A 456 2.91 -18.99 -14.23
C LEU A 456 2.09 -20.27 -14.39
N SER A 457 2.77 -21.40 -14.54
CA SER A 457 2.12 -22.68 -14.79
C SER A 457 2.72 -23.85 -14.02
N VAL A 458 1.90 -24.86 -13.80
CA VAL A 458 2.33 -26.20 -13.38
C VAL A 458 2.14 -27.17 -14.54
N ALA A 459 3.13 -28.01 -14.82
CA ALA A 459 3.12 -28.97 -15.91
C ALA A 459 2.26 -30.20 -15.57
N LEU A 460 0.97 -29.97 -15.34
CA LEU A 460 -0.03 -30.99 -15.09
C LEU A 460 -1.20 -30.83 -16.06
N PRO A 461 -1.71 -31.93 -16.65
CA PRO A 461 -2.94 -31.90 -17.42
C PRO A 461 -4.11 -31.40 -16.56
N LYS A 462 -5.04 -30.66 -17.17
CA LYS A 462 -6.26 -30.15 -16.50
C LYS A 462 -7.07 -31.28 -15.84
N ALA A 463 -7.12 -32.46 -16.47
CA ALA A 463 -7.80 -33.65 -15.94
C ALA A 463 -7.16 -34.14 -14.62
N GLU A 464 -5.83 -34.10 -14.52
CA GLU A 464 -5.11 -34.50 -13.30
C GLU A 464 -5.35 -33.49 -12.17
N LEU A 465 -5.24 -32.18 -12.45
CA LEU A 465 -5.57 -31.14 -11.47
C LEU A 465 -7.00 -31.29 -10.93
N SER A 466 -7.96 -31.59 -11.81
CA SER A 466 -9.38 -31.74 -11.43
C SER A 466 -9.66 -32.96 -10.54
N LYS A 467 -8.80 -33.99 -10.58
CA LYS A 467 -8.90 -35.18 -9.71
C LYS A 467 -8.33 -34.93 -8.32
N ARG A 468 -7.37 -34.00 -8.19
CA ARG A 468 -6.74 -33.70 -6.91
C ARG A 468 -7.74 -33.07 -5.94
N ARG A 469 -7.54 -33.35 -4.67
CA ARG A 469 -8.30 -32.77 -3.55
C ARG A 469 -7.31 -32.18 -2.57
N ALA A 470 -7.52 -30.91 -2.22
CA ALA A 470 -6.71 -30.23 -1.22
C ALA A 470 -7.27 -30.50 0.17
N LYS A 471 -6.39 -30.70 1.15
CA LYS A 471 -6.76 -30.73 2.57
C LYS A 471 -6.40 -29.36 3.17
N ARG A 472 -7.42 -28.54 3.43
CA ARG A 472 -7.23 -27.23 4.07
C ARG A 472 -6.87 -27.41 5.56
N PRO A 473 -5.83 -26.73 6.07
CA PRO A 473 -5.55 -26.69 7.51
C PRO A 473 -6.74 -26.12 8.29
N LYS A 474 -7.08 -26.73 9.43
CA LYS A 474 -8.10 -26.19 10.34
C LYS A 474 -7.54 -24.94 11.03
N GLN A 475 -8.39 -23.93 11.21
CA GLN A 475 -8.03 -22.71 11.93
C GLN A 475 -9.06 -22.44 13.02
N SER A 476 -8.58 -22.19 14.23
CA SER A 476 -9.39 -21.63 15.31
C SER A 476 -9.16 -20.12 15.30
N LEU A 477 -10.14 -19.36 14.83
CA LEU A 477 -10.08 -17.91 14.73
C LEU A 477 -11.03 -17.30 15.77
N SER A 478 -10.66 -16.12 16.26
CA SER A 478 -11.51 -15.29 17.10
C SER A 478 -11.23 -13.81 16.83
N GLY A 479 -12.19 -12.95 17.12
CA GLY A 479 -12.00 -11.51 17.10
C GLY A 479 -11.74 -10.94 15.70
N VAL A 480 -10.73 -10.08 15.54
CA VAL A 480 -10.54 -9.33 14.29
C VAL A 480 -10.18 -10.20 13.09
N LEU A 481 -9.41 -11.27 13.28
CA LEU A 481 -9.03 -12.18 12.18
C LEU A 481 -10.19 -13.09 11.75
N GLU A 482 -11.10 -13.43 12.67
CA GLU A 482 -12.33 -14.14 12.36
C GLU A 482 -13.24 -13.28 11.46
N LYS A 483 -13.50 -12.03 11.89
CA LYS A 483 -14.26 -11.06 11.10
C LYS A 483 -13.63 -10.83 9.73
N TYR A 484 -12.32 -10.63 9.68
CA TYR A 484 -11.58 -10.42 8.43
C TYR A 484 -11.71 -11.63 7.49
N ALA A 485 -11.44 -12.84 7.97
CA ALA A 485 -11.53 -14.05 7.14
C ALA A 485 -12.94 -14.30 6.59
N ALA A 486 -13.97 -13.93 7.35
CA ALA A 486 -15.37 -14.03 6.92
C ALA A 486 -15.73 -13.05 5.79
N LEU A 487 -15.19 -11.83 5.84
CA LEU A 487 -15.59 -10.72 4.96
C LEU A 487 -14.66 -10.49 3.75
N VAL A 488 -13.39 -10.82 3.89
CA VAL A 488 -12.36 -10.40 2.93
C VAL A 488 -12.60 -10.99 1.52
N GLY A 489 -12.51 -10.13 0.52
CA GLY A 489 -12.52 -10.47 -0.90
C GLY A 489 -11.18 -11.02 -1.39
N PRO A 490 -11.08 -11.38 -2.67
CA PRO A 490 -9.86 -11.94 -3.23
C PRO A 490 -8.76 -10.88 -3.41
N ALA A 491 -7.50 -11.31 -3.37
CA ALA A 491 -6.33 -10.43 -3.48
C ALA A 491 -6.26 -9.68 -4.82
N ASN A 492 -6.66 -10.30 -5.93
CA ASN A 492 -6.66 -9.64 -7.25
C ASN A 492 -7.68 -8.47 -7.37
N LEU A 493 -8.58 -8.32 -6.40
CA LEU A 493 -9.53 -7.21 -6.26
C LEU A 493 -9.21 -6.32 -5.04
N GLY A 494 -8.00 -6.42 -4.49
CA GLY A 494 -7.54 -5.55 -3.39
C GLY A 494 -7.78 -6.06 -1.97
N ALA A 495 -8.29 -7.29 -1.81
CA ALA A 495 -8.58 -7.89 -0.50
C ALA A 495 -9.45 -6.98 0.41
N VAL A 496 -10.48 -6.37 -0.18
CA VAL A 496 -11.43 -5.47 0.49
C VAL A 496 -12.44 -6.24 1.35
N THR A 497 -13.03 -5.60 2.36
CA THR A 497 -13.90 -6.27 3.35
C THR A 497 -15.39 -5.88 3.30
N HIS A 498 -15.80 -5.07 2.32
CA HIS A 498 -17.19 -4.67 2.11
C HIS A 498 -17.50 -4.53 0.61
N SER A 499 -18.75 -4.22 0.25
CA SER A 499 -19.22 -4.17 -1.14
C SER A 499 -18.76 -2.94 -1.95
N GLY A 500 -18.00 -2.02 -1.35
CA GLY A 500 -17.55 -0.78 -1.98
C GLY A 500 -18.64 0.30 -2.02
N ALA A 501 -18.32 1.45 -2.63
CA ALA A 501 -19.33 2.48 -2.85
C ALA A 501 -20.35 1.99 -3.90
N ARG A 502 -21.63 1.99 -3.54
CA ARG A 502 -22.69 1.79 -4.54
C ARG A 502 -22.64 2.96 -5.52
N LYS A 503 -22.70 2.69 -6.82
CA LYS A 503 -23.07 3.74 -7.78
C LYS A 503 -24.44 4.25 -7.33
N ALA A 504 -24.48 5.52 -6.94
CA ALA A 504 -25.73 6.21 -6.62
C ALA A 504 -26.65 6.19 -7.84
#